data_AF-A0A9D5B9Z3-F1
#
_entry.id   AF-A0A9D5B9Z3-F1
#
_cell.length_a   1.000
_cell.length_b   1.000
_cell.length_c   1.000
_cell.angle_alpha   90.00
_cell.angle_beta   90.00
_cell.angle_gamma   90.00
#
_symmetry.space_group_name_H-M   'P 1'
#
loop_
_entity.id
_entity.type
_entity.pdbx_description
1 polymer ?
#
loop_
_entity_poly.entity_id
_entity_poly.type
_entity_poly.pdbx_seq_one_letter_code
_entity_poly.pdbx_strand_id
1 'polypeptide(L)'
;MVTPLGCGVDKTWNQLIDGKCGIRALRLEDLKMNSFDSETQLTTFDQLTSKVAAVVPTGTNKGEFNEELWLNSKEHRSMTRFVAYALCAAEEALRDSNWFPTEQEHKERTGVSIGGGIGSVSDMLDSAQLICEKRLRRLSPFFVPRILINMASGHVSMKYGFQGPNHAAVTACATGSHSIGDAMRMIQFGDADVMVTGGTESSIDALSIAGFCRSRALTTKYNSLPQEASRPFDSGRDGFVIGEGSGVLVLEELEHAKNRGAKIYAEIRGYGMSGDAYHITQPPSDGRGAILAMTRALRQ
;
A
#
# COMPACT_ATOMS: atom_id res chain seq x y z
N MET A 1 -10.02 -0.75 -3.79
CA MET A 1 -8.86 -1.62 -4.01
C MET A 1 -8.17 -1.22 -5.32
N VAL A 2 -6.84 -1.07 -5.29
CA VAL A 2 -6.01 -0.74 -6.46
C VAL A 2 -4.86 -1.74 -6.49
N THR A 3 -4.72 -2.52 -7.56
CA THR A 3 -3.70 -3.59 -7.62
C THR A 3 -3.11 -3.73 -9.03
N PRO A 4 -2.05 -4.53 -9.20
CA PRO A 4 -1.50 -4.88 -10.51
C PRO A 4 -2.47 -5.67 -11.42
N LEU A 5 -3.57 -6.20 -10.88
CA LEU A 5 -4.63 -6.85 -11.66
C LEU A 5 -5.72 -5.87 -12.13
N GLY A 6 -5.69 -4.63 -11.62
CA GLY A 6 -6.64 -3.58 -11.98
C GLY A 6 -7.00 -2.67 -10.82
N CYS A 7 -7.67 -1.57 -11.18
CA CYS A 7 -8.33 -0.68 -10.25
C CYS A 7 -9.78 -1.13 -10.04
N GLY A 8 -10.19 -1.33 -8.79
CA GLY A 8 -11.50 -1.84 -8.42
C GLY A 8 -11.48 -3.28 -7.91
N VAL A 9 -12.33 -3.58 -6.91
CA VAL A 9 -12.52 -4.90 -6.31
C VAL A 9 -12.98 -5.90 -7.35
N ASP A 10 -14.04 -5.60 -8.11
CA ASP A 10 -14.59 -6.50 -9.13
C ASP A 10 -13.55 -6.88 -10.19
N LYS A 11 -12.82 -5.90 -10.71
CA LYS A 11 -11.80 -6.12 -11.74
C LYS A 11 -10.68 -7.00 -11.18
N THR A 12 -10.16 -6.64 -10.01
CA THR A 12 -9.08 -7.39 -9.35
C THR A 12 -9.51 -8.82 -9.05
N TRP A 13 -10.68 -9.01 -8.46
CA TRP A 13 -11.19 -10.32 -8.05
C TRP A 13 -11.44 -11.23 -9.25
N ASN A 14 -12.09 -10.73 -10.30
CA ASN A 14 -12.33 -11.52 -11.51
C ASN A 14 -11.02 -11.96 -12.17
N GLN A 15 -10.04 -11.06 -12.31
CA GLN A 15 -8.73 -11.41 -12.87
C GLN A 15 -7.98 -12.42 -12.00
N LEU A 16 -8.08 -12.30 -10.66
CA LEU A 16 -7.47 -13.24 -9.73
C LEU A 16 -8.06 -14.65 -9.87
N ILE A 17 -9.38 -14.76 -9.89
CA ILE A 17 -10.08 -16.05 -10.03
C ILE A 17 -9.84 -16.67 -11.43
N ASP A 18 -9.71 -15.85 -12.46
CA ASP A 18 -9.34 -16.27 -13.82
C ASP A 18 -7.85 -16.67 -13.97
N GLY A 19 -7.08 -16.70 -12.87
CA GLY A 19 -5.67 -17.09 -12.86
C GLY A 19 -4.75 -16.12 -13.61
N LYS A 20 -5.10 -14.84 -13.66
CA LYS A 20 -4.29 -13.81 -14.34
C LYS A 20 -3.18 -13.29 -13.43
N CYS A 21 -2.14 -12.77 -14.05
CA CYS A 21 -0.93 -12.29 -13.38
C CYS A 21 -0.61 -10.85 -13.83
N GLY A 22 -0.44 -9.93 -12.88
CA GLY A 22 -0.08 -8.53 -13.14
C GLY A 22 1.42 -8.25 -13.24
N ILE A 23 2.26 -9.29 -13.17
CA ILE A 23 3.72 -9.15 -13.22
C ILE A 23 4.17 -8.95 -14.67
N ARG A 24 5.02 -7.94 -14.88
CA ARG A 24 5.66 -7.65 -16.16
C ARG A 24 7.15 -7.34 -15.99
N ALA A 25 7.88 -7.29 -17.11
CA ALA A 25 9.25 -6.80 -17.12
C ALA A 25 9.29 -5.31 -16.71
N LEU A 26 10.33 -4.93 -15.99
CA LEU A 26 10.64 -3.54 -15.68
C LEU A 26 11.04 -2.78 -16.94
N ARG A 27 10.68 -1.50 -16.96
CA ARG A 27 11.02 -0.50 -17.96
C ARG A 27 11.82 0.60 -17.30
N LEU A 28 12.56 1.40 -18.09
CA LEU A 28 13.32 2.54 -17.55
C LEU A 28 12.43 3.55 -16.81
N GLU A 29 11.22 3.78 -17.30
CA GLU A 29 10.21 4.65 -16.67
C GLU A 29 9.76 4.19 -15.27
N ASP A 30 9.90 2.89 -14.96
CA ASP A 30 9.57 2.34 -13.65
C ASP A 30 10.63 2.70 -12.60
N LEU A 31 11.82 3.13 -13.00
CA LEU A 31 12.88 3.52 -12.07
C LEU A 31 12.61 4.84 -11.33
N LYS A 32 11.63 5.64 -11.80
CA LYS A 32 11.27 6.95 -11.23
C LYS A 32 12.47 7.91 -11.11
N MET A 33 13.35 7.91 -12.10
CA MET A 33 14.58 8.71 -12.15
C MET A 33 14.47 9.91 -13.12
N ASN A 34 13.33 10.62 -13.12
CA ASN A 34 13.03 11.67 -14.11
C ASN A 34 13.99 12.88 -14.05
N SER A 35 14.66 13.09 -12.92
CA SER A 35 15.66 14.15 -12.72
C SER A 35 17.09 13.74 -13.11
N PHE A 36 17.30 12.50 -13.52
CA PHE A 36 18.61 11.96 -13.92
C PHE A 36 18.71 11.86 -15.44
N ASP A 37 19.93 11.95 -15.97
CA ASP A 37 20.20 11.75 -17.40
C ASP A 37 20.04 10.28 -17.83
N SER A 38 19.92 10.08 -19.14
CA SER A 38 19.70 8.74 -19.73
C SER A 38 20.86 7.77 -19.47
N GLU A 39 22.09 8.25 -19.37
CA GLU A 39 23.26 7.40 -19.10
C GLU A 39 23.18 6.81 -17.67
N THR A 40 22.83 7.64 -16.69
CA THR A 40 22.63 7.23 -15.31
C THR A 40 21.45 6.27 -15.16
N GLN A 41 20.34 6.53 -15.86
CA GLN A 41 19.18 5.65 -15.89
C GLN A 41 19.52 4.26 -16.45
N LEU A 42 20.20 4.20 -17.59
CA LEU A 42 20.63 2.94 -18.22
C LEU A 42 21.61 2.17 -17.33
N THR A 43 22.61 2.86 -16.79
CA THR A 43 23.61 2.25 -15.89
C THR A 43 22.94 1.68 -14.64
N THR A 44 22.00 2.41 -14.05
CA THR A 44 21.24 1.94 -12.88
C THR A 44 20.40 0.72 -13.23
N PHE A 45 19.67 0.76 -14.36
CA PHE A 45 18.86 -0.38 -14.82
C PHE A 45 19.70 -1.65 -15.03
N ASP A 46 20.91 -1.51 -15.58
CA ASP A 46 21.81 -2.64 -15.81
C ASP A 46 22.35 -3.28 -14.53
N GLN A 47 22.47 -2.51 -13.45
CA GLN A 47 22.90 -3.01 -12.15
C GLN A 47 21.80 -3.76 -11.38
N LEU A 48 20.53 -3.62 -11.79
CA LEU A 48 19.42 -4.32 -11.14
C LEU A 48 19.44 -5.82 -11.51
N THR A 49 19.58 -6.67 -10.48
CA THR A 49 19.51 -8.13 -10.66
C THR A 49 18.09 -8.62 -10.90
N SER A 50 17.10 -7.94 -10.32
CA SER A 50 15.68 -8.18 -10.57
C SER A 50 15.15 -7.18 -11.59
N LYS A 51 14.54 -7.67 -12.66
CA LYS A 51 14.00 -6.87 -13.76
C LYS A 51 12.51 -7.15 -14.00
N VAL A 52 11.78 -7.49 -12.94
CA VAL A 52 10.34 -7.76 -12.97
C VAL A 52 9.64 -7.08 -11.80
N ALA A 53 8.41 -6.61 -12.03
CA ALA A 53 7.57 -6.02 -11.01
C ALA A 53 6.08 -6.16 -11.36
N ALA A 54 5.22 -6.07 -10.34
CA ALA A 54 3.77 -6.03 -10.49
C ALA A 54 3.30 -4.57 -10.37
N VAL A 55 3.04 -3.93 -11.51
CA VAL A 55 2.75 -2.49 -11.60
C VAL A 55 1.26 -2.29 -11.78
N VAL A 56 0.67 -1.30 -11.10
CA VAL A 56 -0.76 -0.98 -11.26
C VAL A 56 -0.99 -0.47 -12.70
N PRO A 57 -1.97 -1.02 -13.44
CA PRO A 57 -2.28 -0.52 -14.78
C PRO A 57 -2.86 0.89 -14.69
N THR A 58 -2.25 1.84 -15.43
CA THR A 58 -2.65 3.24 -15.46
C THR A 58 -3.34 3.59 -16.77
N GLY A 59 -4.32 4.50 -16.71
CA GLY A 59 -5.10 4.91 -17.87
C GLY A 59 -6.48 5.45 -17.48
N THR A 60 -7.28 5.80 -18.48
CA THR A 60 -8.62 6.37 -18.29
C THR A 60 -9.74 5.36 -18.50
N ASN A 61 -9.42 4.12 -18.89
CA ASN A 61 -10.43 3.09 -19.11
C ASN A 61 -10.93 2.50 -17.79
N LYS A 62 -12.11 1.87 -17.83
CA LYS A 62 -12.66 1.14 -16.68
C LYS A 62 -11.69 0.03 -16.24
N GLY A 63 -11.32 0.04 -14.96
CA GLY A 63 -10.39 -0.94 -14.40
C GLY A 63 -8.93 -0.51 -14.41
N GLU A 64 -8.62 0.69 -14.89
CA GLU A 64 -7.29 1.31 -14.85
C GLU A 64 -7.26 2.44 -13.81
N PHE A 65 -6.08 2.71 -13.25
CA PHE A 65 -5.87 3.81 -12.32
C PHE A 65 -5.64 5.11 -13.10
N ASN A 66 -6.57 6.06 -12.97
CA ASN A 66 -6.46 7.35 -13.62
C ASN A 66 -5.59 8.32 -12.82
N GLU A 67 -4.32 8.41 -13.19
CA GLU A 67 -3.34 9.29 -12.52
C GLU A 67 -3.70 10.78 -12.62
N GLU A 68 -4.44 11.22 -13.65
CA GLU A 68 -4.80 12.62 -13.82
C GLU A 68 -5.76 13.11 -12.74
N LEU A 69 -6.67 12.23 -12.30
CA LEU A 69 -7.61 12.54 -11.21
C LEU A 69 -6.91 12.73 -9.86
N TRP A 70 -5.81 12.02 -9.62
CA TRP A 70 -5.20 11.94 -8.29
C TRP A 70 -3.87 12.69 -8.16
N LEU A 71 -3.07 12.76 -9.21
CA LEU A 71 -1.68 13.26 -9.14
C LEU A 71 -1.45 14.58 -9.90
N ASN A 72 -2.22 14.85 -10.95
CA ASN A 72 -1.99 16.01 -11.84
C ASN A 72 -2.90 17.21 -11.56
N SER A 73 -3.78 17.14 -10.56
CA SER A 73 -4.59 18.30 -10.17
C SER A 73 -3.73 19.33 -9.41
N LYS A 74 -4.02 20.63 -9.56
CA LYS A 74 -3.33 21.70 -8.80
C LYS A 74 -3.45 21.51 -7.28
N GLU A 75 -4.50 20.81 -6.83
CA GLU A 75 -4.82 20.53 -5.43
C GLU A 75 -4.01 19.34 -4.85
N HIS A 76 -3.30 18.58 -5.69
CA HIS A 76 -2.63 17.33 -5.29
C HIS A 76 -1.10 17.36 -5.45
N ARG A 77 -0.48 18.54 -5.57
CA ARG A 77 0.99 18.67 -5.65
C ARG A 77 1.74 18.09 -4.44
N SER A 78 1.07 18.02 -3.29
CA SER A 78 1.58 17.40 -2.07
C SER A 78 1.40 15.88 -2.02
N MET A 79 0.73 15.29 -3.00
CA MET A 79 0.33 13.89 -2.98
C MET A 79 1.36 13.01 -3.69
N THR A 80 1.68 11.89 -3.06
CA THR A 80 2.50 10.82 -3.64
C THR A 80 1.62 9.69 -4.13
N ARG A 81 2.19 8.79 -4.94
CA ARG A 81 1.46 7.70 -5.56
C ARG A 81 0.83 6.74 -4.53
N PHE A 82 1.50 6.44 -3.41
CA PHE A 82 0.91 5.61 -2.35
C PHE A 82 -0.30 6.29 -1.68
N VAL A 83 -0.27 7.62 -1.50
CA VAL A 83 -1.42 8.37 -0.97
C VAL A 83 -2.57 8.37 -1.97
N ALA A 84 -2.27 8.54 -3.26
CA ALA A 84 -3.25 8.51 -4.33
C ALA A 84 -3.95 7.14 -4.45
N TYR A 85 -3.20 6.04 -4.35
CA TYR A 85 -3.77 4.69 -4.28
C TYR A 85 -4.68 4.51 -3.07
N ALA A 86 -4.27 4.99 -1.89
CA ALA A 86 -5.09 4.92 -0.68
C ALA A 86 -6.40 5.70 -0.82
N LEU A 87 -6.36 6.92 -1.35
CA LEU A 87 -7.56 7.73 -1.59
C LEU A 87 -8.52 7.08 -2.59
N CYS A 88 -7.98 6.51 -3.68
CA CYS A 88 -8.77 5.81 -4.67
C CYS A 88 -9.43 4.55 -4.08
N ALA A 89 -8.68 3.74 -3.33
CA ALA A 89 -9.21 2.57 -2.68
C ALA A 89 -10.21 2.90 -1.57
N ALA A 90 -9.98 3.97 -0.79
CA ALA A 90 -10.89 4.45 0.23
C ALA A 90 -12.20 4.99 -0.35
N GLU A 91 -12.14 5.72 -1.48
CA GLU A 91 -13.34 6.16 -2.18
C GLU A 91 -14.22 4.99 -2.61
N GLU A 92 -13.62 3.95 -3.19
CA GLU A 92 -14.36 2.74 -3.54
C GLU A 92 -14.97 2.06 -2.31
N ALA A 93 -14.19 1.91 -1.23
CA ALA A 93 -14.66 1.24 -0.01
C ALA A 93 -15.81 1.99 0.67
N LEU A 94 -15.76 3.33 0.72
CA LEU A 94 -16.83 4.18 1.26
C LEU A 94 -18.09 4.14 0.39
N ARG A 95 -17.91 4.09 -0.94
CA ARG A 95 -19.03 3.92 -1.88
C ARG A 95 -19.70 2.57 -1.71
N ASP A 96 -18.92 1.49 -1.57
CA ASP A 96 -19.44 0.14 -1.34
C ASP A 96 -20.16 0.00 0.00
N SER A 97 -19.65 0.64 1.07
CA SER A 97 -20.30 0.65 2.38
C SER A 97 -21.48 1.62 2.48
N ASN A 98 -21.67 2.48 1.48
CA ASN A 98 -22.59 3.61 1.48
C ASN A 98 -22.44 4.50 2.73
N TRP A 99 -21.21 4.89 3.06
CA TRP A 99 -20.89 5.70 4.24
C TRP A 99 -20.35 7.08 3.84
N PHE A 100 -21.23 8.08 3.79
CA PHE A 100 -20.89 9.49 3.54
C PHE A 100 -21.64 10.40 4.52
N PRO A 101 -21.32 10.34 5.82
CA PRO A 101 -22.02 11.11 6.83
C PRO A 101 -21.87 12.61 6.58
N THR A 102 -22.97 13.35 6.70
CA THR A 102 -22.97 14.82 6.72
C THR A 102 -22.96 15.36 8.15
N GLU A 103 -23.64 14.65 9.05
CA GLU A 103 -23.71 14.88 10.50
C GLU A 103 -22.31 14.94 11.13
N GLN A 104 -22.09 15.93 12.00
CA GLN A 104 -20.80 16.14 12.65
C GLN A 104 -20.46 15.00 13.62
N GLU A 105 -21.45 14.50 14.37
CA GLU A 105 -21.30 13.37 15.28
C GLU A 105 -20.76 12.12 14.56
N HIS A 106 -21.33 11.77 13.40
CA HIS A 106 -20.88 10.61 12.63
C HIS A 106 -19.48 10.80 12.04
N LYS A 107 -19.10 12.03 11.70
CA LYS A 107 -17.73 12.37 11.28
C LYS A 107 -16.73 12.22 12.40
N GLU A 108 -17.06 12.67 13.61
CA GLU A 108 -16.26 12.52 14.83
C GLU A 108 -16.13 11.04 15.25
N ARG A 109 -17.15 10.23 14.96
CA ARG A 109 -17.16 8.78 15.20
C ARG A 109 -16.59 7.95 14.04
N THR A 110 -16.14 8.58 12.96
CA THR A 110 -15.45 7.92 11.86
C THR A 110 -13.95 8.23 11.93
N GLY A 111 -13.12 7.20 12.07
CA GLY A 111 -11.66 7.30 12.03
C GLY A 111 -11.04 6.71 10.76
N VAL A 112 -9.72 6.85 10.65
CA VAL A 112 -8.91 6.35 9.54
C VAL A 112 -7.62 5.69 10.05
N SER A 113 -7.33 4.47 9.61
CA SER A 113 -6.11 3.72 9.91
C SER A 113 -5.55 3.06 8.66
N ILE A 114 -4.80 3.81 7.84
CA ILE A 114 -4.18 3.34 6.60
C ILE A 114 -2.66 3.53 6.69
N GLY A 115 -1.92 2.43 6.79
CA GLY A 115 -0.46 2.46 6.84
C GLY A 115 0.19 2.34 5.46
N GLY A 116 1.38 2.93 5.32
CA GLY A 116 2.34 2.59 4.26
C GLY A 116 3.56 1.86 4.82
N GLY A 117 4.23 1.04 4.02
CA GLY A 117 5.40 0.29 4.49
C GLY A 117 6.66 1.14 4.51
N ILE A 118 6.92 1.84 3.40
CA ILE A 118 8.18 2.54 3.13
C ILE A 118 7.94 4.03 2.87
N GLY A 119 6.87 4.39 2.16
CA GLY A 119 6.56 5.78 1.78
C GLY A 119 6.99 6.11 0.36
N SER A 120 7.65 7.25 0.15
CA SER A 120 8.09 7.70 -1.18
C SER A 120 9.60 7.82 -1.29
N VAL A 121 10.27 6.70 -1.61
CA VAL A 121 11.73 6.65 -1.74
C VAL A 121 12.22 7.48 -2.93
N SER A 122 11.47 7.52 -4.03
CA SER A 122 11.82 8.35 -5.20
C SER A 122 11.87 9.85 -4.86
N ASP A 123 10.95 10.37 -4.02
CA ASP A 123 11.01 11.77 -3.57
C ASP A 123 12.26 12.04 -2.72
N MET A 124 12.71 11.06 -1.91
CA MET A 124 13.96 11.17 -1.15
C MET A 124 15.18 11.16 -2.07
N LEU A 125 15.18 10.31 -3.10
CA LEU A 125 16.24 10.22 -4.09
C LEU A 125 16.39 11.54 -4.88
N ASP A 126 15.28 12.08 -5.40
CA ASP A 126 15.26 13.36 -6.12
C ASP A 126 15.77 14.50 -5.23
N SER A 127 15.36 14.51 -3.95
CA SER A 127 15.79 15.51 -2.98
C SER A 127 17.28 15.40 -2.63
N ALA A 128 17.81 14.17 -2.53
CA ALA A 128 19.23 13.92 -2.31
C ALA A 128 20.07 14.36 -3.52
N GLN A 129 19.58 14.16 -4.74
CA GLN A 129 20.25 14.63 -5.96
C GLN A 129 20.43 16.15 -5.96
N LEU A 130 19.46 16.92 -5.45
CA LEU A 130 19.59 18.37 -5.33
C LEU A 130 20.76 18.78 -4.42
N ILE A 131 21.15 17.96 -3.44
CA ILE A 131 22.33 18.20 -2.60
C ILE A 131 23.59 17.97 -3.44
N CYS A 132 23.69 16.84 -4.14
CA CYS A 132 24.82 16.50 -5.01
C CYS A 132 25.06 17.56 -6.08
N GLU A 133 23.99 18.10 -6.66
CA GLU A 133 24.04 19.15 -7.69
C GLU A 133 24.16 20.58 -7.13
N LYS A 134 24.17 20.76 -5.80
CA LYS A 134 24.17 22.07 -5.13
C LYS A 134 22.97 22.95 -5.53
N ARG A 135 21.80 22.34 -5.75
CA ARG A 135 20.53 22.98 -6.17
C ARG A 135 19.44 22.91 -5.10
N LEU A 136 19.80 22.81 -3.82
CA LEU A 136 18.87 22.63 -2.70
C LEU A 136 17.74 23.68 -2.62
N ARG A 137 17.95 24.88 -3.17
CA ARG A 137 16.90 25.92 -3.32
C ARG A 137 15.65 25.43 -4.08
N ARG A 138 15.76 24.38 -4.91
CA ARG A 138 14.63 23.76 -5.65
C ARG A 138 13.86 22.71 -4.84
N LEU A 139 14.25 22.43 -3.60
CA LEU A 139 13.53 21.48 -2.75
C LEU A 139 12.06 21.91 -2.60
N SER A 140 11.16 20.96 -2.82
CA SER A 140 9.72 21.23 -2.73
C SER A 140 9.33 21.57 -1.28
N PRO A 141 8.48 22.59 -1.05
CA PRO A 141 7.91 22.84 0.28
C PRO A 141 7.02 21.68 0.77
N PHE A 142 6.59 20.81 -0.15
CA PHE A 142 5.80 19.62 0.16
C PHE A 142 6.66 18.37 0.41
N PHE A 143 7.99 18.48 0.45
CA PHE A 143 8.87 17.32 0.64
C PHE A 143 8.48 16.51 1.89
N VAL A 144 8.39 17.15 3.05
CA VAL A 144 8.07 16.47 4.32
C VAL A 144 6.68 15.81 4.26
N PRO A 145 5.59 16.51 3.89
CA PRO A 145 4.29 15.86 3.71
C PRO A 145 4.28 14.69 2.71
N ARG A 146 5.13 14.71 1.67
CA ARG A 146 5.18 13.64 0.66
C ARG A 146 5.81 12.34 1.17
N ILE A 147 6.78 12.43 2.08
CA ILE A 147 7.52 11.26 2.57
C ILE A 147 6.94 10.65 3.84
N LEU A 148 6.03 11.35 4.52
CA LEU A 148 5.39 10.88 5.75
C LEU A 148 4.37 9.78 5.47
N ILE A 149 4.65 8.57 5.97
CA ILE A 149 3.85 7.37 5.74
C ILE A 149 2.39 7.52 6.20
N ASN A 150 2.14 8.23 7.31
CA ASN A 150 0.81 8.44 7.86
C ASN A 150 -0.07 9.39 7.03
N MET A 151 0.47 9.99 5.97
CA MET A 151 -0.29 10.95 5.15
C MET A 151 -1.36 10.28 4.29
N ALA A 152 -1.31 8.96 4.09
CA ALA A 152 -2.45 8.24 3.52
C ALA A 152 -3.71 8.41 4.38
N SER A 153 -3.62 8.14 5.68
CA SER A 153 -4.72 8.37 6.63
C SER A 153 -5.12 9.84 6.69
N GLY A 154 -4.12 10.75 6.76
CA GLY A 154 -4.36 12.19 6.83
C GLY A 154 -5.15 12.72 5.64
N HIS A 155 -4.77 12.33 4.41
CA HIS A 155 -5.48 12.76 3.20
C HIS A 155 -6.89 12.20 3.11
N VAL A 156 -7.11 10.92 3.48
CA VAL A 156 -8.45 10.33 3.50
C VAL A 156 -9.33 11.04 4.55
N SER A 157 -8.81 11.27 5.76
CA SER A 157 -9.50 12.00 6.82
C SER A 157 -9.91 13.41 6.36
N MET A 158 -8.99 14.18 5.79
CA MET A 158 -9.28 15.53 5.30
C MET A 158 -10.29 15.55 4.14
N LYS A 159 -10.21 14.58 3.21
CA LYS A 159 -11.12 14.52 2.05
C LYS A 159 -12.58 14.31 2.47
N TYR A 160 -12.83 13.47 3.47
CA TYR A 160 -14.19 13.10 3.90
C TYR A 160 -14.64 13.79 5.21
N GLY A 161 -13.75 14.55 5.85
CA GLY A 161 -14.04 15.26 7.10
C GLY A 161 -14.12 14.34 8.32
N PHE A 162 -13.47 13.17 8.28
CA PHE A 162 -13.44 12.21 9.37
C PHE A 162 -12.52 12.68 10.49
N GLN A 163 -13.06 12.75 11.71
CA GLN A 163 -12.47 13.42 12.86
C GLN A 163 -12.27 12.46 14.05
N GLY A 164 -12.57 11.18 13.88
CA GLY A 164 -12.20 10.13 14.82
C GLY A 164 -10.69 9.82 14.80
N PRO A 165 -10.28 8.66 15.34
CA PRO A 165 -8.86 8.27 15.38
C PRO A 165 -8.20 8.35 14.01
N ASN A 166 -7.17 9.20 13.87
CA ASN A 166 -6.35 9.30 12.67
C ASN A 166 -4.99 8.64 12.95
N HIS A 167 -4.86 7.39 12.52
CA HIS A 167 -3.79 6.48 12.90
C HIS A 167 -3.09 5.87 11.67
N ALA A 168 -1.90 5.34 11.86
CA ALA A 168 -1.21 4.53 10.85
C ALA A 168 -0.22 3.58 11.54
N ALA A 169 -0.53 2.28 11.54
CA ALA A 169 0.44 1.27 11.92
C ALA A 169 1.49 1.13 10.81
N VAL A 170 2.75 0.89 11.18
CA VAL A 170 3.85 0.66 10.22
C VAL A 170 4.70 -0.50 10.71
N THR A 171 4.59 -1.63 10.03
CA THR A 171 5.21 -2.92 10.41
C THR A 171 5.72 -3.68 9.19
N ALA A 172 6.34 -2.96 8.25
CA ALA A 172 6.83 -3.49 6.98
C ALA A 172 5.73 -4.25 6.21
N CYS A 173 5.95 -5.50 5.82
CA CYS A 173 4.99 -6.28 5.04
C CYS A 173 3.69 -6.58 5.81
N ALA A 174 3.68 -6.44 7.14
CA ALA A 174 2.49 -6.63 7.98
C ALA A 174 1.69 -5.33 8.21
N THR A 175 2.10 -4.21 7.61
CA THR A 175 1.48 -2.89 7.82
C THR A 175 -0.04 -2.92 7.63
N GLY A 176 -0.52 -3.44 6.50
CA GLY A 176 -1.96 -3.49 6.22
C GLY A 176 -2.73 -4.32 7.25
N SER A 177 -2.18 -5.45 7.69
CA SER A 177 -2.80 -6.31 8.70
C SER A 177 -2.86 -5.64 10.07
N HIS A 178 -1.79 -4.99 10.51
CA HIS A 178 -1.80 -4.27 11.79
C HIS A 178 -2.72 -3.05 11.75
N SER A 179 -2.74 -2.30 10.64
CA SER A 179 -3.67 -1.19 10.46
C SER A 179 -5.14 -1.60 10.63
N ILE A 180 -5.53 -2.72 10.01
CA ILE A 180 -6.88 -3.31 10.11
C ILE A 180 -7.16 -3.80 11.53
N GLY A 181 -6.21 -4.51 12.14
CA GLY A 181 -6.36 -5.03 13.49
C GLY A 181 -6.46 -3.94 14.55
N ASP A 182 -5.68 -2.87 14.44
CA ASP A 182 -5.72 -1.73 15.35
C ASP A 182 -7.02 -0.94 15.19
N ALA A 183 -7.52 -0.79 13.96
CA ALA A 183 -8.84 -0.21 13.69
C ALA A 183 -9.98 -1.03 14.31
N MET A 184 -9.92 -2.36 14.19
CA MET A 184 -10.84 -3.27 14.90
C MET A 184 -10.78 -3.03 16.41
N ARG A 185 -9.59 -2.89 17.00
CA ARG A 185 -9.44 -2.63 18.44
C ARG A 185 -10.02 -1.29 18.88
N MET A 186 -9.82 -0.24 18.10
CA MET A 186 -10.41 1.08 18.35
C MET A 186 -11.95 1.01 18.36
N ILE A 187 -12.55 0.29 17.42
CA ILE A 187 -14.01 0.07 17.42
C ILE A 187 -14.44 -0.73 18.65
N GLN A 188 -13.76 -1.84 18.96
CA GLN A 188 -14.07 -2.68 20.12
C GLN A 188 -13.97 -1.91 21.46
N PHE A 189 -13.07 -0.95 21.55
CA PHE A 189 -12.87 -0.14 22.75
C PHE A 189 -13.79 1.09 22.82
N GLY A 190 -14.55 1.36 21.76
CA GLY A 190 -15.47 2.49 21.68
C GLY A 190 -14.83 3.80 21.23
N ASP A 191 -13.59 3.80 20.73
CA ASP A 191 -12.90 5.00 20.23
C ASP A 191 -13.54 5.54 18.93
N ALA A 192 -14.15 4.66 18.13
CA ALA A 192 -14.86 4.98 16.90
C ALA A 192 -15.99 3.98 16.63
N ASP A 193 -17.00 4.37 15.85
CA ASP A 193 -18.04 3.43 15.37
C ASP A 193 -17.72 2.93 13.96
N VAL A 194 -17.00 3.75 13.17
CA VAL A 194 -16.56 3.41 11.81
C VAL A 194 -15.07 3.69 11.65
N MET A 195 -14.34 2.79 11.01
CA MET A 195 -12.93 2.98 10.66
C MET A 195 -12.68 2.68 9.19
N VAL A 196 -12.11 3.64 8.46
CA VAL A 196 -11.57 3.41 7.11
C VAL A 196 -10.13 2.92 7.26
N THR A 197 -9.86 1.66 6.90
CA THR A 197 -8.58 1.03 7.26
C THR A 197 -7.99 0.16 6.17
N GLY A 198 -6.67 0.00 6.17
CA GLY A 198 -5.98 -0.88 5.23
C GLY A 198 -4.50 -0.55 5.08
N GLY A 199 -3.97 -0.79 3.88
CA GLY A 199 -2.58 -0.53 3.55
C GLY A 199 -2.42 0.01 2.13
N THR A 200 -1.31 0.70 1.91
CA THR A 200 -0.93 1.22 0.59
C THR A 200 0.59 1.20 0.41
N GLU A 201 1.06 0.95 -0.80
CA GLU A 201 2.49 0.98 -1.11
C GLU A 201 2.71 1.32 -2.58
N SER A 202 3.82 2.01 -2.87
CA SER A 202 4.20 2.43 -4.21
C SER A 202 5.72 2.52 -4.40
N SER A 203 6.44 1.56 -3.84
CA SER A 203 7.91 1.55 -3.82
C SER A 203 8.54 0.82 -5.02
N ILE A 204 7.96 1.00 -6.23
CA ILE A 204 8.58 0.57 -7.49
C ILE A 204 9.37 1.77 -8.04
N ASP A 205 10.63 1.84 -7.63
CA ASP A 205 11.60 2.87 -8.01
C ASP A 205 13.02 2.29 -7.94
N ALA A 206 13.99 3.02 -8.50
CA ALA A 206 15.37 2.58 -8.63
C ALA A 206 15.99 2.13 -7.29
N LEU A 207 15.84 2.94 -6.24
CA LEU A 207 16.53 2.72 -4.98
C LEU A 207 15.86 1.61 -4.17
N SER A 208 14.52 1.54 -4.19
CA SER A 208 13.77 0.45 -3.58
C SER A 208 14.14 -0.91 -4.21
N ILE A 209 14.15 -1.00 -5.55
CA ILE A 209 14.49 -2.24 -6.26
C ILE A 209 15.95 -2.61 -6.03
N ALA A 210 16.88 -1.66 -6.12
CA ALA A 210 18.30 -1.89 -5.84
C ALA A 210 18.50 -2.38 -4.39
N GLY A 211 17.85 -1.75 -3.41
CA GLY A 211 17.92 -2.15 -2.01
C GLY A 211 17.48 -3.60 -1.78
N PHE A 212 16.32 -3.99 -2.31
CA PHE A 212 15.83 -5.37 -2.19
C PHE A 212 16.62 -6.38 -3.04
N CYS A 213 17.19 -5.97 -4.16
CA CYS A 213 18.15 -6.79 -4.91
C CYS A 213 19.39 -7.08 -4.07
N ARG A 214 19.95 -6.05 -3.42
CA ARG A 214 21.16 -6.17 -2.58
C ARG A 214 20.93 -6.99 -1.31
N SER A 215 19.70 -6.98 -0.77
CA SER A 215 19.31 -7.89 0.32
C SER A 215 19.01 -9.32 -0.13
N ARG A 216 19.09 -9.60 -1.44
CA ARG A 216 18.78 -10.90 -2.06
C ARG A 216 17.35 -11.37 -1.79
N ALA A 217 16.42 -10.43 -1.70
CA ALA A 217 15.02 -10.72 -1.42
C ALA A 217 14.16 -10.86 -2.69
N LEU A 218 14.58 -10.24 -3.79
CA LEU A 218 13.85 -10.30 -5.06
C LEU A 218 14.25 -11.50 -5.92
N THR A 219 13.29 -12.02 -6.69
CA THR A 219 13.56 -12.97 -7.77
C THR A 219 14.49 -12.38 -8.83
N THR A 220 15.36 -13.22 -9.40
CA THR A 220 16.34 -12.82 -10.42
C THR A 220 16.40 -13.79 -11.59
N LYS A 221 16.02 -15.06 -11.41
CA LYS A 221 16.10 -16.10 -12.43
C LYS A 221 15.07 -15.94 -13.56
N TYR A 222 13.95 -15.30 -13.28
CA TYR A 222 12.78 -15.27 -14.18
C TYR A 222 12.59 -13.93 -14.89
N ASN A 223 13.66 -13.14 -15.05
CA ASN A 223 13.59 -11.84 -15.73
C ASN A 223 13.04 -11.93 -17.17
N SER A 224 13.32 -13.04 -17.88
CA SER A 224 12.79 -13.31 -19.23
C SER A 224 11.39 -13.91 -19.25
N LEU A 225 10.86 -14.33 -18.10
CA LEU A 225 9.53 -14.94 -17.95
C LEU A 225 8.79 -14.26 -16.77
N PRO A 226 8.37 -12.98 -16.89
CA PRO A 226 7.88 -12.23 -15.73
C PRO A 226 6.67 -12.85 -15.04
N GLN A 227 5.72 -13.41 -15.79
CA GLN A 227 4.52 -14.04 -15.21
C GLN A 227 4.83 -15.30 -14.41
N GLU A 228 6.01 -15.89 -14.62
CA GLU A 228 6.52 -17.07 -13.94
C GLU A 228 7.34 -16.71 -12.69
N ALA A 229 7.62 -15.44 -12.44
CA ALA A 229 8.62 -15.01 -11.46
C ALA A 229 8.14 -15.12 -10.01
N SER A 230 6.85 -14.90 -9.73
CA SER A 230 6.25 -15.12 -8.40
C SER A 230 5.58 -16.48 -8.35
N ARG A 231 6.19 -17.39 -7.61
CA ARG A 231 5.81 -18.81 -7.54
C ARG A 231 5.82 -19.34 -6.10
N PRO A 232 4.93 -18.86 -5.21
CA PRO A 232 4.88 -19.31 -3.83
C PRO A 232 4.80 -20.85 -3.73
N PHE A 233 5.51 -21.41 -2.76
CA PHE A 233 5.62 -22.86 -2.50
C PHE A 233 6.32 -23.71 -3.60
N ASP A 234 6.57 -23.17 -4.78
CA ASP A 234 7.29 -23.89 -5.84
C ASP A 234 8.76 -24.15 -5.46
N SER A 235 9.30 -25.28 -5.94
CA SER A 235 10.70 -25.67 -5.75
C SER A 235 11.69 -24.71 -6.46
N GLY A 236 11.24 -24.07 -7.53
CA GLY A 236 12.02 -23.13 -8.33
C GLY A 236 11.99 -21.68 -7.83
N ARG A 237 11.28 -21.36 -6.74
CA ARG A 237 11.21 -20.00 -6.19
C ARG A 237 12.58 -19.48 -5.74
N ASP A 238 12.88 -18.21 -6.01
CA ASP A 238 14.18 -17.60 -5.71
C ASP A 238 14.10 -16.18 -5.11
N GLY A 239 12.90 -15.74 -4.72
CA GLY A 239 12.64 -14.43 -4.12
C GLY A 239 11.21 -13.98 -4.41
N PHE A 240 10.80 -12.84 -3.85
CA PHE A 240 9.50 -12.24 -4.17
C PHE A 240 9.61 -11.28 -5.38
N VAL A 241 8.47 -10.91 -5.95
CA VAL A 241 8.37 -9.84 -6.96
C VAL A 241 7.78 -8.61 -6.28
N ILE A 242 8.44 -7.46 -6.41
CA ILE A 242 7.93 -6.22 -5.86
C ILE A 242 6.62 -5.81 -6.56
N GLY A 243 5.64 -5.34 -5.79
CA GLY A 243 4.37 -4.87 -6.30
C GLY A 243 3.94 -3.58 -5.63
N GLU A 244 2.98 -2.88 -6.24
CA GLU A 244 2.40 -1.65 -5.72
C GLU A 244 0.86 -1.72 -5.71
N GLY A 245 0.22 -0.85 -4.92
CA GLY A 245 -1.24 -0.76 -4.85
C GLY A 245 -1.75 -0.37 -3.47
N SER A 246 -3.06 -0.53 -3.27
CA SER A 246 -3.73 -0.30 -1.98
C SER A 246 -4.97 -1.19 -1.80
N GLY A 247 -5.13 -1.71 -0.59
CA GLY A 247 -6.35 -2.35 -0.12
C GLY A 247 -6.92 -1.55 1.04
N VAL A 248 -8.19 -1.16 0.96
CA VAL A 248 -8.91 -0.42 2.01
C VAL A 248 -10.26 -1.09 2.25
N LEU A 249 -10.65 -1.14 3.51
CA LEU A 249 -11.91 -1.67 4.04
C LEU A 249 -12.59 -0.59 4.87
N VAL A 250 -13.91 -0.69 5.01
CA VAL A 250 -14.66 0.03 6.03
C VAL A 250 -15.03 -0.99 7.11
N LEU A 251 -14.50 -0.79 8.32
CA LEU A 251 -14.92 -1.52 9.50
C LEU A 251 -15.95 -0.71 10.25
N GLU A 252 -16.89 -1.40 10.88
CA GLU A 252 -18.01 -0.76 11.54
C GLU A 252 -18.49 -1.61 12.72
N GLU A 253 -18.92 -0.94 13.79
CA GLU A 253 -19.58 -1.58 14.94
C GLU A 253 -20.86 -2.30 14.48
N LEU A 254 -21.10 -3.50 15.02
CA LEU A 254 -22.12 -4.40 14.49
C LEU A 254 -23.54 -3.82 14.62
N GLU A 255 -23.90 -3.26 15.76
CA GLU A 255 -25.22 -2.69 15.97
C GLU A 255 -25.40 -1.40 15.19
N HIS A 256 -24.37 -0.55 15.08
CA HIS A 256 -24.35 0.62 14.21
C HIS A 256 -24.62 0.22 12.74
N ALA A 257 -23.92 -0.80 12.22
CA ALA A 257 -24.13 -1.33 10.88
C ALA A 257 -25.55 -1.86 10.66
N LYS A 258 -26.08 -2.64 11.62
CA LYS A 258 -27.45 -3.16 11.58
C LYS A 258 -28.49 -2.04 11.59
N ASN A 259 -28.32 -1.05 12.47
CA ASN A 259 -29.26 0.06 12.64
C ASN A 259 -29.42 0.89 11.36
N ARG A 260 -28.35 1.06 10.58
CA ARG A 260 -28.41 1.75 9.28
C ARG A 260 -28.70 0.83 8.08
N GLY A 261 -28.90 -0.48 8.30
CA GLY A 261 -29.18 -1.46 7.24
C GLY A 261 -28.00 -1.69 6.29
N ALA A 262 -26.77 -1.60 6.79
CA ALA A 262 -25.56 -1.79 5.98
C ALA A 262 -25.45 -3.22 5.43
N LYS A 263 -24.85 -3.35 4.24
CA LYS A 263 -24.41 -4.67 3.73
C LYS A 263 -23.19 -5.13 4.53
N ILE A 264 -23.29 -6.27 5.19
CA ILE A 264 -22.22 -6.86 5.99
C ILE A 264 -21.58 -8.02 5.22
N TYR A 265 -20.28 -7.93 4.93
CA TYR A 265 -19.53 -8.98 4.23
C TYR A 265 -19.09 -10.11 5.17
N ALA A 266 -18.52 -9.74 6.32
CA ALA A 266 -17.99 -10.65 7.32
C ALA A 266 -17.79 -9.92 8.65
N GLU A 267 -17.55 -10.67 9.71
CA GLU A 267 -17.12 -10.17 11.01
C GLU A 267 -15.64 -10.49 11.22
N ILE A 268 -14.84 -9.52 11.68
CA ILE A 268 -13.45 -9.78 12.08
C ILE A 268 -13.45 -10.36 13.50
N ARG A 269 -13.20 -11.67 13.60
CA ARG A 269 -13.28 -12.41 14.87
C ARG A 269 -11.99 -12.40 15.69
N GLY A 270 -10.84 -12.17 15.06
CA GLY A 270 -9.57 -12.28 15.77
C GLY A 270 -8.43 -11.52 15.10
N TYR A 271 -7.60 -10.90 15.94
CA TYR A 271 -6.38 -10.20 15.55
C TYR A 271 -5.22 -10.66 16.41
N GLY A 272 -4.42 -11.60 15.88
CA GLY A 272 -3.28 -12.20 16.56
C GLY A 272 -1.95 -11.62 16.09
N MET A 273 -1.16 -11.10 17.03
CA MET A 273 0.18 -10.55 16.78
C MET A 273 1.26 -11.37 17.48
N SER A 274 2.46 -11.37 16.93
CA SER A 274 3.67 -11.92 17.56
C SER A 274 4.92 -11.33 16.92
N GLY A 275 6.06 -11.42 17.62
CA GLY A 275 7.38 -11.21 17.03
C GLY A 275 8.20 -12.50 17.07
N ASP A 276 9.01 -12.72 16.03
CA ASP A 276 9.90 -13.88 15.96
C ASP A 276 11.10 -13.76 16.93
N ALA A 277 11.57 -12.52 17.17
CA ALA A 277 12.74 -12.23 17.99
C ALA A 277 13.99 -13.07 17.61
N TYR A 278 14.21 -13.25 16.30
CA TYR A 278 15.20 -14.19 15.77
C TYR A 278 16.25 -13.52 14.87
N HIS A 279 15.84 -13.00 13.70
CA HIS A 279 16.70 -12.34 12.73
C HIS A 279 15.98 -11.16 12.09
N ILE A 280 16.71 -10.14 11.64
CA ILE A 280 16.13 -8.90 11.10
C ILE A 280 15.31 -9.10 9.81
N THR A 281 15.59 -10.15 9.05
CA THR A 281 14.94 -10.43 7.76
C THR A 281 14.52 -11.89 7.55
N GLN A 282 14.96 -12.81 8.42
CA GLN A 282 14.73 -14.24 8.23
C GLN A 282 13.81 -14.77 9.34
N PRO A 283 12.81 -15.58 9.01
CA PRO A 283 12.00 -16.24 10.02
C PRO A 283 12.80 -17.38 10.69
N PRO A 284 12.45 -17.77 11.93
CA PRO A 284 13.01 -18.97 12.55
C PRO A 284 12.54 -20.22 11.78
N SER A 285 13.39 -21.24 11.71
CA SER A 285 13.12 -22.48 10.96
C SER A 285 11.90 -23.26 11.45
N ASP A 286 11.54 -23.10 12.72
CA ASP A 286 10.37 -23.74 13.33
C ASP A 286 9.07 -22.95 13.12
N GLY A 287 9.15 -21.74 12.54
CA GLY A 287 8.00 -20.87 12.28
C GLY A 287 7.28 -20.42 13.55
N ARG A 288 7.96 -20.37 14.71
CA ARG A 288 7.29 -20.18 16.01
C ARG A 288 6.44 -18.92 16.10
N GLY A 289 6.91 -17.78 15.57
CA GLY A 289 6.11 -16.56 15.56
C GLY A 289 4.83 -16.71 14.73
N ALA A 290 4.92 -17.24 13.51
CA ALA A 290 3.74 -17.55 12.69
C ALA A 290 2.71 -18.44 13.42
N ILE A 291 3.16 -19.50 14.10
CA ILE A 291 2.29 -20.36 14.91
C ILE A 291 1.59 -19.54 16.01
N LEU A 292 2.33 -18.68 16.72
CA LEU A 292 1.78 -17.85 17.79
C LEU A 292 0.75 -16.84 17.27
N ALA A 293 1.04 -16.13 16.16
CA ALA A 293 0.11 -15.19 15.54
C ALA A 293 -1.22 -15.87 15.19
N MET A 294 -1.17 -16.99 14.47
CA MET A 294 -2.37 -17.77 14.10
C MET A 294 -3.12 -18.28 15.34
N THR A 295 -2.40 -18.84 16.32
CA THR A 295 -3.00 -19.37 17.56
C THR A 295 -3.69 -18.25 18.36
N ARG A 296 -3.10 -17.05 18.42
CA ARG A 296 -3.65 -15.90 19.14
C ARG A 296 -4.89 -15.32 18.46
N ALA A 297 -4.96 -15.37 17.13
CA ALA A 297 -6.16 -14.96 16.40
C ALA A 297 -7.33 -15.93 16.65
N LEU A 298 -7.07 -17.25 16.65
CA LEU A 298 -8.08 -18.28 16.89
C LEU A 298 -8.63 -18.33 18.34
N ARG A 299 -7.92 -17.73 19.30
CA ARG A 299 -8.32 -17.72 20.73
C ARG A 299 -9.31 -16.59 21.07
N GLN A 300 -9.58 -15.68 20.16
CA GLN A 300 -10.49 -14.54 20.32
C GLN A 300 -11.89 -14.92 19.85
#